data_AF-A0A955N1N6-F1
#
_entry.id   AF-A0A955N1N6-F1
#
_cell.length_a   1.000
_cell.length_b   1.000
_cell.length_c   1.000
_cell.angle_alpha   90.00
_cell.angle_beta   90.00
_cell.angle_gamma   90.00
#
_symmetry.space_group_name_H-M   'P 1'
#
loop_
_entity.id
_entity.type
_entity.pdbx_description
1 polymer ?
#
loop_
_entity_poly.entity_id
_entity_poly.type
_entity_poly.pdbx_seq_one_letter_code
_entity_poly.pdbx_strand_id
1 'polypeptide(L)'
;MRGLSQARIDGEEQPGWKWGPFTLRVPFLHTGIEWPELLQGMIVAGATGLALVPLLMIHFEFTFEQSLAIVFIQSMLISSAPIIFGEPYAPGWITPALPLVLAYMGNSEFPYTTPEEKIQFMTATSLTFALLVLVLGLTGLGGKFLEWLPDSLKGGIIMGAAIAALYKVFLDPAHVEAQPISTITAVALCLILTFSLPVQKLKAKWK
;
A
#
# COMPACT_ATOMS: atom_id res chain seq x y z
N MET A 1 8.07 9.94 -27.87
CA MET A 1 6.82 9.69 -28.63
C MET A 1 5.66 10.29 -27.82
N ARG A 2 5.29 11.56 -28.10
CA ARG A 2 4.12 12.21 -27.49
C ARG A 2 2.89 11.80 -28.31
N GLY A 3 2.29 10.66 -28.00
CA GLY A 3 1.11 10.15 -28.68
C GLY A 3 -0.03 9.93 -27.69
N LEU A 4 -1.19 10.51 -27.98
CA LEU A 4 -2.53 10.23 -27.44
C LEU A 4 -2.93 10.75 -26.05
N SER A 5 -1.98 11.14 -25.18
CA SER A 5 -2.34 11.76 -23.89
C SER A 5 -2.68 13.23 -24.04
N GLN A 6 -3.78 13.71 -23.42
CA GLN A 6 -3.97 15.16 -23.25
C GLN A 6 -2.73 15.76 -22.56
N ALA A 7 -2.17 16.82 -23.15
CA ALA A 7 -0.96 17.43 -22.64
C ALA A 7 -1.29 18.21 -21.36
N ARG A 8 -0.69 17.80 -20.24
CA ARG A 8 -0.70 18.59 -19.00
C ARG A 8 -0.03 19.93 -19.26
N ILE A 9 -0.71 21.02 -18.90
CA ILE A 9 -0.09 22.35 -18.84
C ILE A 9 0.75 22.39 -17.57
N ASP A 10 2.03 22.78 -17.68
CA ASP A 10 2.94 22.82 -16.53
C ASP A 10 2.35 23.69 -15.40
N GLY A 11 2.26 23.13 -14.20
CA GLY A 11 1.67 23.76 -13.02
C GLY A 11 0.19 23.44 -12.77
N GLU A 12 -0.54 22.95 -13.77
CA GLU A 12 -1.97 22.61 -13.64
C GLU A 12 -2.20 21.14 -13.26
N GLU A 13 -3.40 20.82 -12.81
CA GLU A 13 -3.81 19.44 -12.54
C GLU A 13 -3.85 18.60 -13.83
N GLN A 14 -3.58 17.29 -13.72
CA GLN A 14 -3.70 16.36 -14.84
C GLN A 14 -5.15 16.38 -15.38
N PRO A 15 -5.36 16.57 -16.70
CA PRO A 15 -6.68 16.63 -17.28
C PRO A 15 -7.46 15.33 -17.06
N GLY A 16 -8.78 15.42 -16.95
CA GLY A 16 -9.66 14.29 -16.69
C GLY A 16 -11.14 14.67 -16.72
N TRP A 17 -12.02 13.68 -16.77
CA TRP A 17 -13.45 13.89 -16.74
C TRP A 17 -13.92 14.10 -15.29
N LYS A 18 -14.39 15.31 -14.99
CA LYS A 18 -14.91 15.64 -13.66
C LYS A 18 -16.28 14.98 -13.45
N TRP A 19 -16.44 14.30 -12.32
CA TRP A 19 -17.73 13.76 -11.89
C TRP A 19 -17.89 14.00 -10.38
N GLY A 20 -18.76 14.96 -10.03
CA GLY A 20 -18.87 15.44 -8.65
C GLY A 20 -17.56 16.07 -8.14
N PRO A 21 -17.09 15.71 -6.94
CA PRO A 21 -15.81 16.20 -6.39
C PRO A 21 -14.58 15.49 -6.99
N PHE A 22 -14.78 14.47 -7.84
CA PHE A 22 -13.73 13.59 -8.32
C PHE A 22 -13.38 13.83 -9.79
N THR A 23 -12.20 13.37 -10.20
CA THR A 23 -11.72 13.47 -11.58
C THR A 23 -11.34 12.09 -12.11
N LEU A 24 -12.13 11.56 -13.04
CA LEU A 24 -11.85 10.29 -13.72
C LEU A 24 -10.71 10.48 -14.74
N ARG A 25 -9.63 9.73 -14.56
CA ARG A 25 -8.42 9.75 -15.40
C ARG A 25 -8.22 8.41 -16.06
N VAL A 26 -8.74 8.28 -17.28
CA VAL A 26 -8.58 7.06 -18.09
C VAL A 26 -7.13 6.90 -18.54
N PRO A 27 -6.49 5.75 -18.25
CA PRO A 27 -5.14 5.43 -18.74
C PRO A 27 -5.03 5.61 -20.26
N PHE A 28 -3.85 6.00 -20.73
CA PHE A 28 -3.52 6.23 -22.15
C PHE A 28 -4.17 7.47 -22.80
N LEU A 29 -5.34 7.91 -22.33
CA LEU A 29 -6.03 9.11 -22.82
C LEU A 29 -5.68 10.35 -22.00
N HIS A 30 -5.70 10.22 -20.68
CA HIS A 30 -5.42 11.32 -19.74
C HIS A 30 -4.02 11.21 -19.11
N THR A 31 -3.48 10.00 -19.05
CA THR A 31 -2.12 9.73 -18.57
C THR A 31 -1.30 9.10 -19.70
N GLY A 32 -0.20 9.74 -20.04
CA GLY A 32 0.77 9.21 -21.00
C GLY A 32 1.52 8.01 -20.44
N ILE A 33 2.05 7.16 -21.33
CA ILE A 33 2.93 6.07 -20.93
C ILE A 33 4.34 6.61 -20.75
N GLU A 34 4.79 6.65 -19.50
CA GLU A 34 6.21 6.80 -19.18
C GLU A 34 6.78 5.41 -18.90
N TRP A 35 7.51 4.84 -19.87
CA TRP A 35 8.03 3.47 -19.79
C TRP A 35 8.81 3.14 -18.51
N PRO A 36 9.68 4.03 -17.99
CA PRO A 36 10.36 3.78 -16.72
C PRO A 36 9.38 3.67 -15.54
N GLU A 37 8.38 4.54 -15.47
CA GLU A 37 7.38 4.55 -14.40
C GLU A 37 6.43 3.36 -14.50
N LEU A 38 6.04 2.99 -15.73
CA LEU A 38 5.21 1.82 -15.98
C LEU A 38 5.92 0.52 -15.54
N LEU A 39 7.18 0.34 -15.94
CA LEU A 39 7.97 -0.84 -15.55
C LEU A 39 8.18 -0.89 -14.03
N GLN A 40 8.53 0.24 -13.42
CA GLN A 40 8.69 0.33 -11.97
C GLN A 40 7.36 0.02 -11.26
N GLY A 41 6.25 0.60 -11.72
CA GLY A 41 4.92 0.38 -11.17
C GLY A 41 4.48 -1.08 -11.25
N MET A 42 4.70 -1.75 -12.39
CA MET A 42 4.39 -3.17 -12.55
C MET A 42 5.20 -4.06 -11.60
N ILE A 43 6.51 -3.82 -11.48
CA ILE A 43 7.36 -4.61 -10.58
C ILE A 43 6.94 -4.39 -9.12
N VAL A 44 6.71 -3.13 -8.72
CA VAL A 44 6.31 -2.79 -7.35
C VAL A 44 4.92 -3.33 -7.03
N ALA A 45 3.94 -3.20 -7.92
CA ALA A 45 2.59 -3.71 -7.73
C ALA A 45 2.58 -5.25 -7.67
N GLY A 46 3.36 -5.92 -8.51
CA GLY A 46 3.50 -7.39 -8.46
C GLY A 46 4.16 -7.86 -7.17
N ALA A 47 5.29 -7.26 -6.79
CA ALA A 47 6.02 -7.64 -5.58
C ALA A 47 5.23 -7.37 -4.30
N THR A 48 4.59 -6.20 -4.20
CA THR A 48 3.80 -5.85 -3.01
C THR A 48 2.48 -6.59 -2.98
N GLY A 49 1.74 -6.69 -4.08
CA GLY A 49 0.47 -7.43 -4.17
C GLY A 49 0.61 -8.88 -3.73
N LEU A 50 1.60 -9.60 -4.26
CA LEU A 50 1.82 -11.02 -3.96
C LEU A 50 2.30 -11.28 -2.53
N ALA A 51 2.78 -10.26 -1.81
CA ALA A 51 3.19 -10.42 -0.41
C ALA A 51 2.02 -10.78 0.52
N LEU A 52 0.77 -10.59 0.09
CA LEU A 52 -0.41 -10.97 0.86
C LEU A 52 -0.75 -12.46 0.74
N VAL A 53 -0.34 -13.14 -0.35
CA VAL A 53 -0.68 -14.56 -0.59
C VAL A 53 -0.26 -15.45 0.58
N PRO A 54 0.99 -15.39 1.10
CA PRO A 54 1.38 -16.21 2.25
C PRO A 54 0.56 -15.91 3.52
N LEU A 55 0.17 -14.65 3.73
CA LEU A 55 -0.62 -14.26 4.90
C LEU A 55 -2.03 -14.84 4.84
N LEU A 56 -2.64 -14.85 3.65
CA LEU A 56 -3.95 -15.46 3.42
C LEU A 56 -3.91 -16.98 3.66
N MET A 57 -2.86 -17.64 3.17
CA MET A 57 -2.66 -19.07 3.37
C MET A 57 -2.42 -19.42 4.85
N ILE A 58 -1.56 -18.66 5.56
CA ILE A 58 -1.20 -18.94 6.95
C ILE A 58 -2.35 -18.64 7.91
N HIS A 59 -3.05 -17.52 7.74
CA HIS A 59 -4.02 -17.06 8.74
C HIS A 59 -5.47 -17.47 8.44
N PHE A 60 -5.82 -17.66 7.17
CA PHE A 60 -7.18 -18.00 6.71
C PHE A 60 -7.26 -19.38 6.06
N GLU A 61 -6.15 -20.12 5.99
CA GLU A 61 -6.09 -21.50 5.48
C GLU A 61 -6.60 -21.63 4.04
N PHE A 62 -6.53 -20.55 3.27
CA PHE A 62 -6.88 -20.55 1.85
C PHE A 62 -5.86 -21.32 1.03
N THR A 63 -6.33 -21.89 -0.08
CA THR A 63 -5.44 -22.44 -1.09
C THR A 63 -4.67 -21.31 -1.79
N PHE A 64 -3.56 -21.67 -2.45
CA PHE A 64 -2.78 -20.71 -3.23
C PHE A 64 -3.63 -20.00 -4.30
N GLU A 65 -4.45 -20.76 -5.04
CA GLU A 65 -5.32 -20.22 -6.10
C GLU A 65 -6.39 -19.27 -5.56
N GLN A 66 -7.00 -19.60 -4.42
CA GLN A 66 -7.96 -18.72 -3.74
C GLN A 66 -7.29 -17.42 -3.30
N SER A 67 -6.11 -17.53 -2.69
CA SER A 67 -5.34 -16.37 -2.22
C SER A 67 -4.93 -15.47 -3.37
N LEU A 68 -4.49 -16.05 -4.50
CA LEU A 68 -4.13 -15.30 -5.70
C LEU A 68 -5.33 -14.56 -6.30
N ALA A 69 -6.49 -15.21 -6.37
CA ALA A 69 -7.72 -14.59 -6.86
C ALA A 69 -8.15 -13.39 -6.00
N ILE A 70 -8.08 -13.53 -4.67
CA ILE A 70 -8.39 -12.45 -3.72
C ILE A 70 -7.43 -11.26 -3.92
N VAL A 71 -6.12 -11.55 -4.00
CA VAL A 71 -5.09 -10.52 -4.23
C VAL A 71 -5.27 -9.80 -5.55
N PHE A 72 -5.70 -10.51 -6.59
CA PHE A 72 -5.97 -9.91 -7.90
C PHE A 72 -7.13 -8.91 -7.83
N ILE A 73 -8.25 -9.30 -7.21
CA ILE A 73 -9.42 -8.43 -7.00
C ILE A 73 -9.03 -7.22 -6.16
N GLN A 74 -8.31 -7.43 -5.06
CA GLN A 74 -7.85 -6.35 -4.19
C GLN A 74 -6.93 -5.37 -4.95
N SER A 75 -5.97 -5.89 -5.73
CA SER A 75 -5.04 -5.07 -6.49
C SER A 75 -5.74 -4.24 -7.56
N MET A 76 -6.76 -4.81 -8.22
CA MET A 76 -7.63 -4.08 -9.14
C MET A 76 -8.38 -2.95 -8.43
N LEU A 77 -8.99 -3.22 -7.27
CA LEU A 77 -9.73 -2.21 -6.51
C LEU A 77 -8.83 -1.06 -6.06
N ILE A 78 -7.65 -1.37 -5.52
CA ILE A 78 -6.66 -0.36 -5.10
C ILE A 78 -6.18 0.46 -6.30
N SER A 79 -5.84 -0.20 -7.42
CA SER A 79 -5.34 0.48 -8.62
C SER A 79 -6.42 1.31 -9.32
N SER A 80 -7.71 1.01 -9.08
CA SER A 80 -8.82 1.79 -9.63
C SER A 80 -9.00 3.15 -8.95
N ALA A 81 -8.51 3.33 -7.72
CA ALA A 81 -8.67 4.57 -6.97
C ALA A 81 -8.12 5.83 -7.68
N PRO A 82 -6.85 5.87 -8.13
CA PRO A 82 -6.32 7.03 -8.85
C PRO A 82 -6.97 7.24 -10.21
N ILE A 83 -7.50 6.19 -10.84
CA ILE A 83 -8.22 6.25 -12.11
C ILE A 83 -9.59 6.90 -11.88
N ILE A 84 -10.38 6.37 -10.93
CA ILE A 84 -11.79 6.74 -10.74
C ILE A 84 -11.93 8.05 -9.98
N PHE A 85 -11.16 8.22 -8.91
CA PHE A 85 -11.29 9.37 -8.01
C PHE A 85 -10.31 10.51 -8.33
N GLY A 86 -9.29 10.26 -9.14
CA GLY A 86 -8.30 11.26 -9.54
C GLY A 86 -7.30 11.57 -8.43
N GLU A 87 -7.16 10.69 -7.45
CA GLU A 87 -6.25 10.85 -6.32
C GLU A 87 -4.80 11.03 -6.83
N PRO A 88 -4.07 12.06 -6.35
CA PRO A 88 -2.69 12.31 -6.78
C PRO A 88 -1.66 11.41 -6.08
N TYR A 89 -2.09 10.61 -5.10
CA TYR A 89 -1.22 9.73 -4.33
C TYR A 89 -1.18 8.32 -4.92
N ALA A 90 -0.07 7.62 -4.68
CA ALA A 90 0.06 6.22 -5.04
C ALA A 90 -0.89 5.39 -4.16
N PRO A 91 -1.83 4.63 -4.74
CA PRO A 91 -2.73 3.81 -3.95
C PRO A 91 -1.94 2.63 -3.37
N GLY A 92 -2.27 2.23 -2.16
CA GLY A 92 -1.52 1.19 -1.48
C GLY A 92 -2.19 0.67 -0.22
N TRP A 93 -1.50 -0.25 0.43
CA TRP A 93 -1.96 -0.84 1.68
C TRP A 93 -1.71 0.10 2.84
N ILE A 94 -2.46 -0.11 3.90
CA ILE A 94 -2.12 0.40 5.22
C ILE A 94 -1.16 -0.63 5.87
N THR A 95 0.03 -0.82 5.29
CA THR A 95 1.09 -1.70 5.82
C THR A 95 1.32 -1.54 7.33
N PRO A 96 1.33 -0.32 7.93
CA PRO A 96 1.47 -0.19 9.38
C PRO A 96 0.31 -0.78 10.19
N ALA A 97 -0.86 -1.06 9.60
CA ALA A 97 -1.96 -1.73 10.29
C ALA A 97 -1.77 -3.24 10.40
N LEU A 98 -0.92 -3.85 9.56
CA LEU A 98 -0.74 -5.29 9.53
C LEU A 98 -0.26 -5.87 10.88
N PRO A 99 0.76 -5.30 11.57
CA PRO A 99 1.15 -5.78 12.89
C PRO A 99 0.02 -5.71 13.92
N LEU A 100 -0.82 -4.67 13.86
CA LEU A 100 -1.95 -4.51 14.78
C LEU A 100 -3.00 -5.60 14.55
N VAL A 101 -3.38 -5.85 13.30
CA VAL A 101 -4.35 -6.89 12.95
C VAL A 101 -3.84 -8.28 13.33
N LEU A 102 -2.57 -8.58 13.03
CA LEU A 102 -1.96 -9.86 13.37
C LEU A 102 -1.83 -10.05 14.88
N ALA A 103 -1.47 -9.00 15.63
CA ALA A 103 -1.42 -9.05 17.09
C ALA A 103 -2.80 -9.31 17.70
N TYR A 104 -3.85 -8.72 17.13
CA TYR A 104 -5.22 -8.98 17.58
C TYR A 104 -5.65 -10.43 17.30
N MET A 105 -5.39 -10.94 16.10
CA MET A 105 -5.71 -12.33 15.73
C MET A 105 -4.89 -13.37 16.50
N GLY A 106 -3.68 -13.01 16.95
CA GLY A 106 -2.81 -13.87 17.76
C GLY A 106 -3.09 -13.82 19.27
N ASN A 107 -4.04 -12.98 19.71
CA ASN A 107 -4.41 -12.89 21.12
C ASN A 107 -5.18 -14.15 21.55
N SER A 108 -4.88 -14.68 22.75
CA SER A 108 -5.58 -15.83 23.34
C SER A 108 -7.09 -15.60 23.56
N GLU A 109 -7.50 -14.33 23.63
CA GLU A 109 -8.92 -13.93 23.75
C GLU A 109 -9.63 -13.83 22.39
N PHE A 110 -8.93 -14.07 21.27
CA PHE A 110 -9.54 -14.01 19.95
C PHE A 110 -10.56 -15.16 19.80
N PRO A 111 -11.87 -14.85 19.70
CA PRO A 111 -12.91 -15.87 19.87
C PRO A 111 -13.18 -16.67 18.59
N TYR A 112 -12.61 -16.27 17.45
CA TYR A 112 -12.89 -16.83 16.13
C TYR A 112 -11.79 -17.81 15.73
N THR A 113 -12.09 -19.10 15.74
CA THR A 113 -11.07 -20.13 15.52
C THR A 113 -11.18 -20.77 14.14
N THR A 114 -12.39 -20.84 13.59
CA THR A 114 -12.62 -21.42 12.27
C THR A 114 -12.23 -20.43 11.14
N PRO A 115 -11.77 -20.92 9.98
CA PRO A 115 -11.48 -20.07 8.83
C PRO A 115 -12.67 -19.19 8.41
N GLU A 116 -13.89 -19.73 8.47
CA GLU A 116 -15.11 -19.00 8.12
C GLU A 116 -15.36 -17.80 9.04
N GLU A 117 -15.26 -17.99 10.36
CA GLU A 117 -15.42 -16.91 11.34
C GLU A 117 -14.34 -15.84 11.16
N LYS A 118 -13.09 -16.24 10.88
CA LYS A 118 -11.99 -15.29 10.62
C LYS A 118 -12.29 -14.43 9.38
N ILE A 119 -12.82 -15.01 8.31
CA ILE A 119 -13.20 -14.29 7.09
C ILE A 119 -14.35 -13.32 7.39
N GLN A 120 -15.39 -13.77 8.10
CA GLN A 120 -16.52 -12.93 8.50
C GLN A 120 -16.06 -11.77 9.37
N PHE A 121 -15.21 -12.04 10.37
CA PHE A 121 -14.62 -11.03 11.23
C PHE A 121 -13.83 -9.99 10.44
N MET A 122 -12.96 -10.43 9.53
CA MET A 122 -12.17 -9.51 8.70
C MET A 122 -13.02 -8.71 7.73
N THR A 123 -14.06 -9.33 7.17
CA THR A 123 -15.01 -8.65 6.27
C THR A 123 -15.78 -7.58 7.05
N ALA A 124 -16.32 -7.92 8.21
CA ALA A 124 -17.04 -6.98 9.08
C ALA A 124 -16.14 -5.83 9.53
N THR A 125 -14.89 -6.12 9.92
CA THR A 125 -13.91 -5.12 10.32
C THR A 125 -13.57 -4.18 9.15
N SER A 126 -13.37 -4.73 7.95
CA SER A 126 -13.06 -3.94 6.76
C SER A 126 -14.23 -3.04 6.34
N LEU A 127 -15.46 -3.55 6.38
CA LEU A 127 -16.67 -2.77 6.08
C LEU A 127 -16.91 -1.67 7.13
N THR A 128 -16.69 -1.99 8.41
CA THR A 128 -16.82 -1.02 9.51
C THR A 128 -15.77 0.08 9.37
N PHE A 129 -14.52 -0.28 9.06
CA PHE A 129 -13.45 0.68 8.84
C PHE A 129 -13.72 1.54 7.60
N ALA A 130 -14.18 0.94 6.49
CA ALA A 130 -14.57 1.67 5.30
C ALA A 130 -15.70 2.66 5.58
N LEU A 131 -16.73 2.25 6.31
CA LEU A 131 -17.83 3.14 6.73
C LEU A 131 -17.32 4.27 7.62
N LEU A 132 -16.46 3.97 8.59
CA LEU A 132 -15.86 4.97 9.47
C LEU A 132 -15.07 6.02 8.68
N VAL A 133 -14.18 5.58 7.79
CA VAL A 133 -13.36 6.49 6.96
C VAL A 133 -14.25 7.27 5.99
N LEU A 134 -15.29 6.65 5.43
CA LEU A 134 -16.26 7.33 4.57
C LEU A 134 -16.99 8.45 5.33
N VAL A 135 -17.48 8.16 6.54
CA VAL A 135 -18.14 9.17 7.39
C VAL A 135 -17.17 10.29 7.76
N LEU A 136 -15.94 9.97 8.17
CA LEU A 136 -14.92 10.98 8.49
C LEU A 136 -14.54 11.84 7.28
N GLY A 137 -14.47 11.23 6.09
CA GLY A 137 -14.18 11.93 4.83
C GLY A 137 -15.31 12.86 4.41
N LEU A 138 -16.56 12.37 4.44
CA LEU A 138 -17.75 13.17 4.07
C LEU A 138 -18.01 14.33 5.04
N THR A 139 -17.75 14.12 6.34
CA THR A 139 -17.97 15.15 7.37
C THR A 139 -16.80 16.14 7.50
N GLY A 140 -15.65 15.85 6.89
CA GLY A 140 -14.41 16.62 7.07
C GLY A 140 -13.79 16.48 8.47
N LEU A 141 -14.33 15.62 9.33
CA LEU A 141 -13.81 15.37 10.67
C LEU A 141 -12.44 14.69 10.64
N GLY A 142 -12.13 13.93 9.60
CA GLY A 142 -10.84 13.27 9.45
C GLY A 142 -9.67 14.27 9.46
N GLY A 143 -9.80 15.38 8.72
CA GLY A 143 -8.79 16.44 8.70
C GLY A 143 -8.64 17.11 10.07
N LYS A 144 -9.77 17.48 10.71
CA LYS A 144 -9.76 18.08 12.05
C LYS A 144 -9.16 17.16 13.11
N PHE A 145 -9.43 15.86 13.03
CA PHE A 145 -8.86 14.88 13.93
C PHE A 145 -7.33 14.81 13.78
N LEU A 146 -6.83 14.80 12.56
CA LEU A 146 -5.39 14.83 12.30
C LEU A 146 -4.74 16.14 12.78
N GLU A 147 -5.39 17.29 12.60
CA GLU A 147 -4.89 18.58 13.11
C GLU A 147 -4.86 18.64 14.64
N TRP A 148 -5.83 18.01 15.31
CA TRP A 148 -5.92 17.95 16.76
C TRP A 148 -4.84 17.07 17.40
N LEU A 149 -4.33 16.05 16.69
CA LEU A 149 -3.29 15.18 17.21
C LEU A 149 -1.95 15.93 17.33
N PRO A 150 -1.28 15.88 18.51
CA PRO A 150 0.06 16.45 18.67
C PRO A 150 1.06 15.82 17.71
N ASP A 151 1.97 16.62 17.14
CA ASP A 151 2.94 16.12 16.17
C ASP A 151 3.89 15.07 16.77
N SER A 152 4.18 15.15 18.07
CA SER A 152 4.92 14.10 18.78
C SER A 152 4.21 12.74 18.76
N LEU A 153 2.88 12.72 18.83
CA LEU A 153 2.09 11.50 18.77
C LEU A 153 2.05 10.93 17.34
N LYS A 154 1.88 11.80 16.33
CA LYS A 154 1.97 11.40 14.92
C LYS A 154 3.33 10.76 14.62
N GLY A 155 4.41 11.42 15.05
CA GLY A 155 5.78 10.92 14.92
C GLY A 155 5.98 9.59 15.66
N GLY A 156 5.45 9.46 16.87
CA GLY A 156 5.48 8.22 17.65
C GLY A 156 4.79 7.05 16.95
N ILE A 157 3.61 7.26 16.37
CA ILE A 157 2.87 6.23 15.61
C ILE A 157 3.67 5.78 14.38
N ILE A 158 4.23 6.72 13.62
CA ILE A 158 5.05 6.42 12.43
C ILE A 158 6.32 5.65 12.82
N MET A 159 7.01 6.08 13.88
CA MET A 159 8.22 5.41 14.37
C MET A 159 7.91 4.00 14.89
N GLY A 160 6.82 3.85 15.66
CA GLY A 160 6.38 2.55 16.16
C GLY A 160 6.07 1.57 15.03
N ALA A 161 5.38 2.03 13.99
CA ALA A 161 5.13 1.23 12.79
C ALA A 161 6.42 0.80 12.07
N ALA A 162 7.39 1.70 11.95
CA ALA A 162 8.69 1.39 11.35
C ALA A 162 9.45 0.32 12.16
N ILE A 163 9.48 0.44 13.49
CA ILE A 163 10.10 -0.54 14.39
C ILE A 163 9.38 -1.90 14.28
N ALA A 164 8.05 -1.92 14.27
CA ALA A 164 7.28 -3.16 14.15
C ALA A 164 7.55 -3.87 12.82
N ALA A 165 7.66 -3.12 11.72
CA ALA A 165 8.02 -3.67 10.42
C ALA A 165 9.45 -4.25 10.43
N LEU A 166 10.42 -3.56 11.04
CA LEU A 166 11.78 -4.09 11.20
C LEU A 166 11.80 -5.36 12.05
N TYR A 167 11.08 -5.39 13.17
CA TYR A 167 10.98 -6.58 14.02
C TYR A 167 10.43 -7.77 13.24
N LYS A 168 9.33 -7.57 12.51
CA LYS A 168 8.71 -8.62 11.70
C LYS A 168 9.65 -9.19 10.61
N VAL A 169 10.46 -8.34 9.99
CA VAL A 169 11.33 -8.77 8.88
C VAL A 169 12.65 -9.37 9.36
N PHE A 170 13.27 -8.80 10.41
CA PHE A 170 14.63 -9.15 10.83
C PHE A 170 14.73 -9.96 12.11
N LEU A 171 13.78 -9.81 13.03
CA LEU A 171 13.84 -10.40 14.37
C LEU A 171 12.95 -11.63 14.52
N ASP A 172 12.06 -11.90 13.55
CA ASP A 172 11.40 -13.19 13.40
C ASP A 172 12.31 -14.13 12.57
N PRO A 173 13.00 -15.10 13.21
CA PRO A 173 13.97 -15.96 12.54
C PRO A 173 13.34 -16.76 11.40
N ALA A 174 12.03 -17.06 11.46
CA ALA A 174 11.34 -17.83 10.44
C ALA A 174 11.36 -17.14 9.06
N HIS A 175 11.33 -15.80 9.01
CA HIS A 175 11.34 -15.05 7.75
C HIS A 175 12.74 -14.96 7.14
N VAL A 176 13.76 -14.68 7.96
CA VAL A 176 15.14 -14.53 7.49
C VAL A 176 15.75 -15.88 7.10
N GLU A 177 15.43 -16.95 7.84
CA GLU A 177 15.93 -18.31 7.55
C GLU A 177 15.30 -18.91 6.30
N ALA A 178 14.04 -18.56 5.98
CA ALA A 178 13.36 -19.05 4.79
C ALA A 178 13.98 -18.48 3.49
N GLN A 179 14.41 -17.21 3.49
CA GLN A 179 14.94 -16.53 2.29
C GLN A 179 16.14 -15.62 2.60
N PRO A 180 17.27 -16.16 3.10
CA PRO A 180 18.38 -15.35 3.61
C PRO A 180 19.09 -14.55 2.52
N ILE A 181 19.33 -15.17 1.36
CA ILE A 181 20.04 -14.53 0.24
C ILE A 181 19.19 -13.38 -0.33
N SER A 182 17.89 -13.59 -0.52
CA SER A 182 16.99 -12.56 -1.05
C SER A 182 16.87 -11.38 -0.09
N THR A 183 16.69 -11.66 1.21
CA THR A 183 16.56 -10.62 2.24
C THR A 183 17.83 -9.79 2.35
N ILE A 184 19.01 -10.43 2.47
CA ILE A 184 20.28 -9.71 2.60
C ILE A 184 20.59 -8.87 1.35
N THR A 185 20.39 -9.44 0.16
CA THR A 185 20.65 -8.71 -1.08
C THR A 185 19.69 -7.54 -1.29
N ALA A 186 18.40 -7.71 -1.00
CA ALA A 186 17.41 -6.64 -1.08
C ALA A 186 17.75 -5.50 -0.11
N VAL A 187 18.11 -5.81 1.14
CA VAL A 187 18.50 -4.81 2.14
C VAL A 187 19.79 -4.10 1.75
N ALA A 188 20.82 -4.84 1.31
CA ALA A 188 22.07 -4.26 0.85
C ALA A 188 21.86 -3.32 -0.34
N LEU A 189 21.11 -3.75 -1.35
CA LEU A 189 20.76 -2.92 -2.50
C LEU A 189 19.94 -1.70 -2.08
N CYS A 190 18.97 -1.85 -1.20
CA CYS A 190 18.15 -0.75 -0.69
C CYS A 190 19.01 0.30 0.04
N LEU A 191 19.92 -0.14 0.92
CA LEU A 191 20.82 0.74 1.66
C LEU A 191 21.81 1.44 0.73
N ILE A 192 22.38 0.72 -0.24
CA ILE A 192 23.29 1.30 -1.24
C ILE A 192 22.53 2.34 -2.08
N LEU A 193 21.38 2.00 -2.66
CA LEU A 193 20.65 2.92 -3.53
C LEU A 193 20.12 4.15 -2.78
N THR A 194 19.74 3.99 -1.51
CA THR A 194 19.17 5.08 -0.70
C THR A 194 20.24 6.00 -0.11
N PHE A 195 21.32 5.44 0.45
CA PHE A 195 22.29 6.18 1.26
C PHE A 195 23.68 6.33 0.62
N SER A 196 23.95 5.71 -0.54
CA SER A 196 25.26 5.81 -1.21
C SER A 196 25.50 7.22 -1.75
N LEU A 197 26.60 7.85 -1.32
CA LEU A 197 27.09 9.14 -1.81
C LEU A 197 27.28 9.17 -3.35
N PRO A 198 27.88 8.14 -3.99
CA PRO A 198 27.93 8.03 -5.45
C PRO A 198 26.56 8.14 -6.14
N VAL A 199 25.53 7.45 -5.63
CA VAL A 199 24.18 7.44 -6.20
C VAL A 199 23.52 8.80 -6.04
N GLN A 200 23.70 9.44 -4.88
CA GLN A 200 23.20 10.80 -4.64
C GLN A 200 23.86 11.83 -5.58
N LYS A 201 25.17 11.70 -5.85
CA LYS A 201 25.88 12.55 -6.82
C LYS A 201 25.37 12.35 -8.26
N LEU A 202 25.09 11.11 -8.65
CA LEU A 202 24.49 10.79 -9.94
C LEU A 202 23.09 11.40 -10.08
N LYS A 203 22.24 11.28 -9.06
CA LYS A 203 20.91 11.90 -9.03
C LYS A 203 20.97 13.43 -9.19
N ALA A 204 21.95 14.08 -8.57
CA ALA A 204 22.12 15.53 -8.71
C ALA A 204 22.55 15.97 -10.12
N LYS A 205 23.20 15.08 -10.89
CA LYS A 205 23.68 15.36 -12.25
C LYS A 205 22.59 15.25 -13.33
N TRP A 206 21.52 14.50 -13.07
CA TRP A 206 20.42 14.21 -14.00
C TRP A 206 19.07 14.75 -13.52
N LYS A 207 19.09 15.80 -12.71
CA LYS A 207 17.89 16.47 -12.19
C LYS A 207 17.30 17.46 -13.19
#